data_AF-A0A1H4ZCK0-F1
#
_entry.id   AF-A0A1H4ZCK0-F1
#
_cell.length_a   1.000
_cell.length_b   1.000
_cell.length_c   1.000
_cell.angle_alpha   90.00
_cell.angle_beta   90.00
_cell.angle_gamma   90.00
#
_symmetry.space_group_name_H-M   'P 1'
#
loop_
_entity.id
_entity.type
_entity.pdbx_description
1 polymer ?
#
loop_
_entity_poly.entity_id
_entity_poly.type
_entity_poly.pdbx_seq_one_letter_code
_entity_poly.pdbx_strand_id
1 'polypeptide(L)'
;MTGAEDRHPVEPPWVRGAEVGDVDRILEMVYFLARRTGRSPGAAARLCTRLVPELVVSSAGAPDSPGHRLAAARRGRVAVATAVRARSRRCDPAVFDDALADAVARDELVLLPPRQRFTVWSVAVRHRPIAEVAAETGWSRSQVVRLLNAGLATITEWGRKSVPSA
;
A
#
# COMPACT_ATOMS: atom_id res chain seq x y z
N MET A 1 20.58 27.77 -5.81
CA MET A 1 19.14 27.74 -5.49
C MET A 1 18.48 26.69 -6.37
N THR A 2 18.54 25.43 -5.95
CA THR A 2 17.92 24.30 -6.65
C THR A 2 16.48 24.18 -6.21
N GLY A 3 15.55 24.39 -7.15
CA GLY A 3 14.12 24.20 -6.93
C GLY A 3 13.85 22.81 -6.39
N ALA A 4 13.26 22.75 -5.21
CA ALA A 4 12.56 21.56 -4.77
C ALA A 4 11.43 21.34 -5.78
N GLU A 5 11.65 20.45 -6.76
CA GLU A 5 10.54 19.93 -7.55
C GLU A 5 9.52 19.41 -6.56
N ASP A 6 8.37 20.08 -6.55
CA ASP A 6 7.19 19.73 -5.78
C ASP A 6 6.68 18.40 -6.36
N ARG A 7 7.36 17.30 -6.01
CA ARG A 7 7.08 15.92 -6.46
C ARG A 7 5.87 15.40 -5.71
N HIS A 8 4.77 16.07 -5.96
CA HIS A 8 3.42 15.68 -5.66
C HIS A 8 3.19 14.23 -6.13
N PRO A 9 2.95 13.27 -5.22
CA PRO A 9 2.85 11.86 -5.61
C PRO A 9 1.66 11.65 -6.56
N VAL A 10 1.91 11.23 -7.79
CA VAL A 10 0.85 10.99 -8.80
C VAL A 10 -0.21 10.05 -8.21
N GLU A 11 -1.50 10.39 -8.37
CA GLU A 11 -2.62 9.58 -7.86
C GLU A 11 -2.61 8.20 -8.54
N PRO A 12 -2.45 7.10 -7.78
CA PRO A 12 -2.54 5.76 -8.34
C PRO A 12 -3.96 5.46 -8.83
N PRO A 13 -4.11 4.65 -9.90
CA PRO A 13 -5.41 4.33 -10.47
C PRO A 13 -6.35 3.64 -9.48
N TRP A 14 -5.80 2.95 -8.47
CA TRP A 14 -6.57 2.30 -7.44
C TRP A 14 -7.24 3.24 -6.44
N VAL A 15 -6.80 4.50 -6.32
CA VAL A 15 -7.29 5.42 -5.29
C VAL A 15 -8.82 5.55 -5.36
N ARG A 16 -9.36 5.70 -6.57
CA ARG A 16 -10.80 5.82 -6.85
C ARG A 16 -11.47 4.53 -7.32
N GLY A 17 -10.69 3.49 -7.65
CA GLY A 17 -11.22 2.23 -8.19
C GLY A 17 -12.17 1.49 -7.24
N ALA A 18 -13.01 0.60 -7.75
CA ALA A 18 -13.93 -0.17 -6.89
C ALA A 18 -13.18 -1.22 -6.05
N GLU A 19 -12.29 -1.99 -6.68
CA GLU A 19 -11.46 -3.00 -6.02
C GLU A 19 -10.10 -3.09 -6.72
N VAL A 20 -9.07 -3.49 -5.98
CA VAL A 20 -7.73 -3.80 -6.53
C VAL A 20 -7.52 -5.29 -6.36
N GLY A 21 -7.22 -5.99 -7.46
CA GLY A 21 -6.94 -7.41 -7.41
C GLY A 21 -5.71 -7.72 -6.56
N ASP A 22 -5.70 -8.88 -5.89
CA ASP A 22 -4.57 -9.29 -5.06
C ASP A 22 -3.26 -9.40 -5.86
N VAL A 23 -3.36 -9.74 -7.15
CA VAL A 23 -2.21 -9.78 -8.07
C VAL A 23 -1.59 -8.39 -8.23
N ASP A 24 -2.40 -7.37 -8.49
CA ASP A 24 -1.93 -5.99 -8.69
C ASP A 24 -1.32 -5.43 -7.40
N ARG A 25 -1.91 -5.77 -6.25
CA ARG A 25 -1.38 -5.40 -4.93
C ARG A 25 -0.01 -6.02 -4.66
N ILE A 26 0.12 -7.33 -4.87
CA ILE A 26 1.40 -8.05 -4.69
C ILE A 26 2.44 -7.49 -5.66
N LEU A 27 2.07 -7.24 -6.91
CA LEU A 27 2.95 -6.63 -7.91
C LEU A 27 3.43 -5.24 -7.48
N GLU A 28 2.52 -4.38 -7.03
CA GLU A 28 2.86 -3.03 -6.58
C GLU A 28 3.78 -3.06 -5.35
N MET A 29 3.50 -3.93 -4.39
CA MET A 29 4.33 -4.11 -3.19
C MET A 29 5.75 -4.59 -3.54
N VAL A 30 5.88 -5.62 -4.39
CA VAL A 30 7.19 -6.14 -4.85
C VAL A 30 7.94 -5.07 -5.63
N TYR A 31 7.28 -4.38 -6.56
CA TYR A 31 7.90 -3.33 -7.38
C TYR A 31 8.38 -2.18 -6.51
N PHE A 32 7.54 -1.70 -5.59
CA PHE A 32 7.88 -0.60 -4.69
C PHE A 32 9.06 -0.94 -3.78
N LEU A 33 9.04 -2.12 -3.14
CA LEU A 33 10.15 -2.59 -2.31
C LEU A 33 11.44 -2.70 -3.10
N ALA A 34 11.40 -3.27 -4.30
CA ALA A 34 12.56 -3.38 -5.18
C ALA A 34 13.14 -1.99 -5.52
N ARG A 35 12.29 -1.02 -5.84
CA ARG A 35 12.72 0.35 -6.17
C ARG A 35 13.31 1.07 -4.97
N ARG A 36 12.67 1.00 -3.80
CA ARG A 36 13.12 1.65 -2.57
C ARG A 36 14.41 1.06 -2.02
N THR A 37 14.64 -0.23 -2.26
CA THR A 37 15.89 -0.94 -1.91
C THR A 37 17.01 -0.74 -2.96
N GLY A 38 16.84 0.20 -3.90
CA GLY A 38 17.89 0.63 -4.83
C GLY A 38 17.92 -0.08 -6.19
N ARG A 39 16.96 -0.96 -6.51
CA ARG A 39 16.94 -1.60 -7.84
C ARG A 39 16.48 -0.61 -8.92
N SER A 40 17.08 -0.71 -10.10
CA SER A 40 16.62 0.02 -11.29
C SER A 40 15.21 -0.43 -11.70
N PRO A 41 14.45 0.38 -12.49
CA PRO A 41 13.09 0.03 -12.91
C PRO A 41 13.02 -1.32 -13.62
N GLY A 42 13.93 -1.58 -14.56
CA GLY A 42 13.98 -2.87 -15.27
C GLY A 42 14.39 -4.05 -14.39
N ALA A 43 15.19 -3.84 -13.35
CA ALA A 43 15.53 -4.88 -12.38
C ALA A 43 14.37 -5.18 -11.40
N ALA A 44 13.58 -4.15 -11.05
CA ALA A 44 12.37 -4.30 -10.27
C ALA A 44 11.26 -5.02 -11.07
N ALA A 45 11.04 -4.65 -12.32
CA ALA A 45 10.08 -5.33 -13.20
C ALA A 45 10.44 -6.82 -13.39
N ARG A 46 11.71 -7.13 -13.65
CA ARG A 46 12.20 -8.53 -13.71
C ARG A 46 12.10 -9.30 -12.39
N LEU A 47 12.04 -8.60 -11.27
CA LEU A 47 11.78 -9.23 -9.98
C LEU A 47 10.29 -9.57 -9.86
N CYS A 48 9.41 -8.66 -10.25
CA CYS A 48 7.96 -8.87 -10.26
C CYS A 48 7.58 -10.07 -11.14
N THR A 49 8.09 -10.15 -12.37
CA THR A 49 7.77 -11.26 -13.29
C THR A 49 8.17 -12.63 -12.76
N ARG A 50 9.17 -12.70 -11.86
CA ARG A 50 9.61 -13.95 -11.22
C ARG A 50 8.82 -14.25 -9.95
N LEU A 51 8.64 -13.26 -9.08
CA LEU A 51 8.05 -13.46 -7.76
C LEU A 51 6.54 -13.51 -7.75
N VAL A 52 5.87 -12.66 -8.53
CA VAL A 52 4.41 -12.52 -8.46
C VAL A 52 3.70 -13.85 -8.80
N PRO A 53 4.09 -14.62 -9.83
CA PRO A 53 3.47 -15.92 -10.09
C PRO A 53 3.63 -16.90 -8.91
N GLU A 54 4.82 -16.99 -8.31
CA GLU A 54 5.10 -17.87 -7.14
C GLU A 54 4.19 -17.52 -5.95
N LEU A 55 4.00 -16.23 -5.70
CA LEU A 55 3.24 -15.69 -4.56
C LEU A 55 1.73 -15.80 -4.76
N VAL A 56 1.24 -15.60 -5.99
CA VAL A 56 -0.18 -15.67 -6.34
C VAL A 56 -0.68 -17.11 -6.32
N VAL A 57 0.10 -18.07 -6.85
CA VAL A 57 -0.25 -19.50 -6.82
C VAL A 57 -0.42 -20.00 -5.38
N SER A 58 0.41 -19.49 -4.46
CA SER A 58 0.35 -19.82 -3.03
C SER A 58 -0.91 -19.29 -2.31
N SER A 59 -1.68 -18.42 -2.96
CA SER A 59 -2.85 -17.72 -2.38
C SER A 59 -4.19 -18.21 -2.95
N ALA A 60 -4.18 -19.05 -3.97
CA ALA A 60 -5.39 -19.57 -4.62
C ALA A 60 -6.09 -20.62 -3.74
N GLY A 61 -7.26 -20.27 -3.18
CA GLY A 61 -8.10 -21.21 -2.41
C GLY A 61 -8.79 -20.63 -1.17
N ALA A 62 -8.60 -19.35 -0.85
CA ALA A 62 -9.25 -18.73 0.31
C ALA A 62 -10.70 -18.29 0.00
N PRO A 63 -11.67 -18.50 0.91
CA PRO A 63 -13.04 -18.05 0.74
C PRO A 63 -13.16 -16.51 0.77
N ASP A 64 -14.11 -15.98 -0.01
CA ASP A 64 -14.21 -14.55 -0.40
C ASP A 64 -14.76 -13.60 0.68
N SER A 65 -14.66 -13.97 1.96
CA SER A 65 -15.15 -13.11 3.04
C SER A 65 -14.18 -11.94 3.33
N PRO A 66 -14.67 -10.76 3.76
CA PRO A 66 -13.82 -9.60 4.07
C PRO A 66 -12.71 -9.90 5.10
N GLY A 67 -13.01 -10.70 6.13
CA GLY A 67 -12.02 -11.12 7.13
C GLY A 67 -10.95 -12.05 6.56
N HIS A 68 -11.31 -12.93 5.62
CA HIS A 68 -10.36 -13.81 4.94
C HIS A 68 -9.47 -13.06 3.96
N ARG A 69 -10.01 -12.07 3.22
CA ARG A 69 -9.21 -11.19 2.35
C ARG A 69 -8.13 -10.44 3.12
N LEU A 70 -8.45 -9.92 4.31
CA LEU A 70 -7.47 -9.25 5.17
C LEU A 70 -6.41 -10.22 5.72
N ALA A 71 -6.79 -11.43 6.14
CA ALA A 71 -5.84 -12.44 6.62
C ALA A 71 -4.94 -12.97 5.49
N ALA A 72 -5.49 -13.17 4.28
CA ALA A 72 -4.75 -13.54 3.08
C ALA A 72 -3.76 -12.43 2.68
N ALA A 73 -4.19 -11.16 2.69
CA ALA A 73 -3.32 -10.02 2.48
C ALA A 73 -2.12 -10.01 3.44
N ARG A 74 -2.34 -10.24 4.73
CA ARG A 74 -1.26 -10.30 5.73
C ARG A 74 -0.27 -11.43 5.45
N ARG A 75 -0.74 -12.64 5.15
CA ARG A 75 0.14 -13.76 4.77
C ARG A 75 0.90 -13.45 3.49
N GLY A 76 0.25 -12.83 2.51
CA GLY A 76 0.86 -12.34 1.28
C GLY A 76 2.01 -11.36 1.54
N ARG A 77 1.84 -10.40 2.47
CA ARG A 77 2.91 -9.45 2.86
C ARG A 77 4.13 -10.15 3.43
N VAL A 78 3.95 -11.13 4.32
CA VAL A 78 5.07 -11.89 4.90
C VAL A 78 5.83 -12.66 3.83
N ALA A 79 5.11 -13.29 2.90
CA ALA A 79 5.70 -14.00 1.77
C ALA A 79 6.46 -13.04 0.83
N VAL A 80 5.89 -11.89 0.50
CA VAL A 80 6.55 -10.82 -0.28
C VAL A 80 7.81 -10.34 0.42
N ALA A 81 7.71 -9.95 1.70
CA ALA A 81 8.84 -9.43 2.48
C ALA A 81 9.98 -10.44 2.52
N THR A 82 9.68 -11.71 2.82
CA THR A 82 10.65 -12.81 2.86
C THR A 82 11.31 -13.02 1.49
N ALA A 83 10.52 -13.08 0.42
CA ALA A 83 11.00 -13.35 -0.93
C ALA A 83 11.87 -12.21 -1.49
N VAL A 84 11.51 -10.96 -1.19
CA VAL A 84 12.29 -9.78 -1.59
C VAL A 84 13.54 -9.66 -0.71
N ARG A 85 13.45 -9.87 0.61
CA ARG A 85 14.62 -9.83 1.52
C ARG A 85 15.68 -10.84 1.10
N ALA A 86 15.28 -12.07 0.78
CA ALA A 86 16.18 -13.12 0.30
C ALA A 86 16.96 -12.70 -0.97
N ARG A 87 16.40 -11.81 -1.78
CA ARG A 87 16.98 -11.30 -3.04
C ARG A 87 17.59 -9.89 -2.90
N SER A 88 17.51 -9.30 -1.72
CA SER A 88 18.07 -7.97 -1.39
C SER A 88 19.09 -8.08 -0.24
N ARG A 89 19.85 -9.18 -0.16
CA ARG A 89 20.84 -9.43 0.92
C ARG A 89 21.92 -8.36 1.07
N ARG A 90 22.22 -7.63 -0.01
CA ARG A 90 23.20 -6.53 -0.01
C ARG A 90 22.60 -5.17 0.36
N CYS A 91 21.27 -5.10 0.56
CA CYS A 91 20.61 -3.90 1.04
C CYS A 91 20.75 -3.81 2.55
N ASP A 92 21.12 -2.62 3.02
CA ASP A 92 21.10 -2.25 4.43
C ASP A 92 19.77 -2.69 5.08
N PRO A 93 19.81 -3.47 6.18
CA PRO A 93 18.62 -3.86 6.92
C PRO A 93 17.68 -2.68 7.22
N ALA A 94 18.21 -1.54 7.67
CA ALA A 94 17.38 -0.38 8.04
C ALA A 94 16.62 0.18 6.83
N VAL A 95 17.30 0.29 5.68
CA VAL A 95 16.68 0.74 4.42
C VAL A 95 15.61 -0.25 3.95
N PHE A 96 15.83 -1.54 4.14
CA PHE A 96 14.84 -2.57 3.80
C PHE A 96 13.61 -2.48 4.71
N ASP A 97 13.81 -2.34 6.02
CA ASP A 97 12.74 -2.27 7.01
C ASP A 97 11.89 -1.01 6.82
N ASP A 98 12.52 0.15 6.55
CA ASP A 98 11.81 1.38 6.19
C ASP A 98 10.99 1.21 4.90
N ALA A 99 11.59 0.61 3.87
CA ALA A 99 10.89 0.33 2.61
C ALA A 99 9.72 -0.64 2.82
N LEU A 100 9.86 -1.61 3.72
CA LEU A 100 8.81 -2.55 4.10
C LEU A 100 7.68 -1.85 4.84
N ALA A 101 7.98 -0.99 5.81
CA ALA A 101 6.98 -0.20 6.52
C ALA A 101 6.18 0.68 5.54
N ASP A 102 6.86 1.38 4.62
CA ASP A 102 6.23 2.18 3.57
C ASP A 102 5.32 1.32 2.67
N ALA A 103 5.79 0.13 2.27
CA ALA A 103 5.04 -0.78 1.40
C ALA A 103 3.80 -1.34 2.08
N VAL A 104 3.91 -1.72 3.35
CA VAL A 104 2.78 -2.20 4.17
C VAL A 104 1.77 -1.08 4.37
N ALA A 105 2.20 0.14 4.68
CA ALA A 105 1.28 1.28 4.83
C ALA A 105 0.50 1.57 3.53
N ARG A 106 1.16 1.45 2.38
CA ARG A 106 0.49 1.56 1.06
C ARG A 106 -0.50 0.43 0.82
N ASP A 107 -0.15 -0.81 1.14
CA ASP A 107 -1.04 -1.95 0.99
C ASP A 107 -2.28 -1.85 1.90
N GLU A 108 -2.11 -1.38 3.15
CA GLU A 108 -3.25 -1.10 4.04
C GLU A 108 -4.15 0.01 3.48
N LEU A 109 -3.56 1.05 2.87
CA LEU A 109 -4.32 2.10 2.21
C LEU A 109 -5.13 1.55 1.02
N VAL A 110 -4.56 0.65 0.21
CA VAL A 110 -5.27 0.00 -0.89
C VAL A 110 -6.50 -0.77 -0.43
N LEU A 111 -6.40 -1.44 0.72
CA LEU A 111 -7.47 -2.25 1.33
C LEU A 111 -8.62 -1.44 1.93
N LEU A 112 -8.46 -0.13 2.10
CA LEU A 112 -9.54 0.70 2.62
C LEU A 112 -10.73 0.74 1.65
N PRO A 113 -11.96 0.87 2.17
CA PRO A 113 -13.14 1.17 1.35
C PRO A 113 -12.89 2.40 0.46
N PRO A 114 -13.37 2.43 -0.81
CA PRO A 114 -12.96 3.44 -1.79
C PRO A 114 -13.07 4.90 -1.32
N ARG A 115 -14.13 5.25 -0.58
CA ARG A 115 -14.30 6.61 -0.04
C ARG A 115 -13.30 6.95 1.07
N GLN A 116 -13.02 6.00 1.95
CA GLN A 116 -12.02 6.18 3.01
C GLN A 116 -10.62 6.26 2.40
N ARG A 117 -10.31 5.35 1.46
CA ARG A 117 -9.06 5.33 0.71
C ARG A 117 -8.78 6.65 -0.01
N PHE A 118 -9.75 7.12 -0.79
CA PHE A 118 -9.66 8.40 -1.49
C PHE A 118 -9.40 9.56 -0.52
N THR A 119 -10.09 9.58 0.62
CA THR A 119 -9.95 10.64 1.61
C THR A 119 -8.58 10.61 2.28
N VAL A 120 -8.10 9.43 2.71
CA VAL A 120 -6.78 9.27 3.31
C VAL A 120 -5.68 9.63 2.31
N TRP A 121 -5.77 9.15 1.07
CA TRP A 121 -4.83 9.53 0.01
C TRP A 121 -4.80 11.05 -0.22
N SER A 122 -5.96 11.67 -0.40
CA SER A 122 -6.05 13.09 -0.72
C SER A 122 -5.59 13.99 0.42
N VAL A 123 -5.97 13.70 1.67
CA VAL A 123 -5.68 14.59 2.81
C VAL A 123 -4.37 14.22 3.50
N ALA A 124 -4.14 12.94 3.81
CA ALA A 124 -2.98 12.54 4.60
C ALA A 124 -1.72 12.32 3.75
N VAL A 125 -1.86 11.81 2.53
CA VAL A 125 -0.70 11.56 1.63
C VAL A 125 -0.40 12.75 0.73
N ARG A 126 -1.44 13.38 0.18
CA ARG A 126 -1.32 14.52 -0.73
C ARG A 126 -1.43 15.89 -0.06
N HIS A 127 -1.64 15.92 1.26
CA HIS A 127 -1.77 17.14 2.05
C HIS A 127 -2.81 18.13 1.52
N ARG A 128 -3.84 17.65 0.81
CA ARG A 128 -4.87 18.54 0.28
C ARG A 128 -5.78 19.04 1.40
N PRO A 129 -6.14 20.34 1.40
CA PRO A 129 -7.12 20.87 2.32
C PRO A 129 -8.45 20.12 2.25
N ILE A 130 -9.05 19.84 3.42
CA ILE A 130 -10.37 19.20 3.52
C ILE A 130 -11.43 19.95 2.71
N ALA A 131 -11.34 21.28 2.64
CA ALA A 131 -12.28 22.10 1.87
C ALA A 131 -12.20 21.84 0.35
N GLU A 132 -11.01 21.58 -0.19
CA GLU A 132 -10.85 21.25 -1.62
C GLU A 132 -11.40 19.86 -1.93
N VAL A 133 -11.12 18.88 -1.05
CA VAL A 133 -11.64 17.52 -1.19
C VAL A 133 -13.18 17.52 -1.13
N ALA A 134 -13.76 18.31 -0.21
CA ALA A 134 -15.20 18.51 -0.11
C ALA A 134 -15.79 19.11 -1.39
N ALA A 135 -15.16 20.16 -1.94
CA ALA A 135 -15.60 20.80 -3.17
C ALA A 135 -15.55 19.86 -4.38
N GLU A 136 -14.48 19.07 -4.52
CA GLU A 136 -14.32 18.14 -5.63
C GLU A 136 -15.33 16.99 -5.61
N THR A 137 -15.62 16.46 -4.41
CA THR A 137 -16.46 15.27 -4.24
C THR A 137 -17.95 15.57 -4.05
N GLY A 138 -18.30 16.83 -3.77
CA GLY A 138 -19.63 17.22 -3.33
C GLY A 138 -19.98 16.76 -1.90
N TRP A 139 -19.02 16.24 -1.14
CA TRP A 139 -19.23 15.87 0.27
C TRP A 139 -19.12 17.10 1.17
N SER A 140 -19.86 17.09 2.29
CA SER A 140 -19.66 18.09 3.34
C SER A 140 -18.29 17.92 4.00
N ARG A 141 -17.72 19.01 4.54
CA ARG A 141 -16.45 18.98 5.29
C ARG A 141 -16.47 17.96 6.44
N SER A 142 -17.60 17.85 7.14
CA SER A 142 -17.76 16.87 8.23
C SER A 142 -17.77 15.42 7.72
N GLN A 143 -18.34 15.15 6.54
CA GLN A 143 -18.23 13.83 5.89
C GLN A 143 -16.78 13.49 5.55
N VAL A 144 -16.02 14.43 4.98
CA VAL A 144 -14.59 14.24 4.67
C VAL A 144 -13.81 13.92 5.95
N VAL A 145 -14.00 14.69 7.03
CA VAL A 145 -13.34 14.42 8.32
C VAL A 145 -13.68 13.04 8.88
N ARG A 146 -14.96 12.64 8.83
CA ARG A 146 -15.36 11.30 9.31
C ARG A 146 -14.72 10.18 8.49
N LEU A 147 -14.69 10.31 7.17
CA LEU A 147 -14.08 9.32 6.28
C LEU A 147 -12.56 9.22 6.50
N LEU A 148 -11.89 10.37 6.71
CA LEU A 148 -10.47 10.43 7.04
C LEU A 148 -10.17 9.69 8.35
N ASN A 149 -10.88 10.05 9.42
CA ASN A 149 -10.67 9.47 10.74
C ASN A 149 -10.98 7.98 10.75
N ALA A 150 -12.06 7.54 10.07
CA ALA A 150 -12.38 6.13 9.94
C ALA A 150 -11.30 5.35 9.18
N GLY A 151 -10.76 5.91 8.09
CA GLY A 151 -9.66 5.30 7.34
C GLY A 151 -8.38 5.18 8.17
N LEU A 152 -7.97 6.26 8.84
CA LEU A 152 -6.78 6.26 9.71
C LEU A 152 -6.93 5.29 10.90
N ALA A 153 -8.10 5.25 11.53
CA ALA A 153 -8.38 4.29 12.61
C ALA A 153 -8.29 2.85 12.11
N THR A 154 -8.80 2.57 10.91
CA THR A 154 -8.73 1.25 10.29
C THR A 154 -7.29 0.82 10.02
N ILE A 155 -6.46 1.69 9.42
CA ILE A 155 -5.03 1.43 9.20
C ILE A 155 -4.31 1.19 10.53
N THR A 156 -4.59 1.98 11.56
CA THR A 156 -3.95 1.86 12.88
C THR A 156 -4.33 0.56 13.59
N GLU A 157 -5.59 0.16 13.52
CA GLU A 157 -6.11 -1.11 14.05
C GLU A 157 -5.46 -2.31 13.33
N TRP A 158 -5.26 -2.21 12.02
CA TRP A 158 -4.58 -3.26 11.25
C TRP A 158 -3.08 -3.32 11.52
N GLY A 159 -2.42 -2.17 11.68
CA GLY A 159 -1.02 -2.08 12.08
C GLY A 159 -0.75 -2.79 13.41
N ARG A 160 -1.58 -2.54 14.43
CA ARG A 160 -1.47 -3.20 15.74
C ARG A 160 -1.63 -4.72 15.67
N LYS A 161 -2.43 -5.23 14.73
CA LYS A 161 -2.68 -6.68 14.56
C LYS A 161 -1.69 -7.37 13.61
N SER A 162 -0.78 -6.62 13.00
CA SER A 162 0.18 -7.15 12.00
C SER A 162 1.60 -7.30 12.55
N VAL A 163 1.88 -6.81 13.76
CA VAL A 163 3.13 -7.06 14.50
C VAL A 163 2.91 -8.26 15.41
N PRO A 164 3.62 -9.40 15.22
CA PRO A 164 3.62 -10.46 16.22
C PRO A 164 4.22 -9.89 17.51
N SER A 165 3.53 -10.06 18.64
CA SER A 165 4.17 -9.85 19.94
C SER A 165 5.36 -10.80 20.03
N ALA A 166 6.54 -10.23 20.29
CA ALA A 166 7.78 -10.98 20.49
C ALA A 166 7.66 -11.95 21.67
#